data_AF-A0A9J5Z9N8-F1
#
_entry.id   AF-A0A9J5Z9N8-F1
#
_cell.length_a   1.000
_cell.length_b   1.000
_cell.length_c   1.000
_cell.angle_alpha   90.00
_cell.angle_beta   90.00
_cell.angle_gamma   90.00
#
_symmetry.space_group_name_H-M   'P 1'
#
loop_
_entity.id
_entity.type
_entity.pdbx_description
1 polymer ?
#
loop_
_entity_poly.entity_id
_entity_poly.type
_entity_poly.pdbx_seq_one_letter_code
_entity_poly.pdbx_strand_id
1 'polypeptide(L)'
;MELVYLLCSILSTSFTSFFLSLLLLFRLLLRQLGFRFDAAGAAAGEGEDTVSLYEGTVWHERRRPVHHSFRYPVRYAHIDLDRSSNPPSDHFSAHEARRISGTTGPVFLLTIPPSVGYVQNPLSLYYCYDTEGSLQNLKKCIAEVTNTPWGERVSFLFNPNSDVVAKSLHVSPFMDMLGNWTMKTNTPGDNLFVTISVNHPKHGEYFSASLMAKRVSSSTHTDLDLFFWLMPHKVALGIYWQALKLWWKGVPFLQHPRYYNTRYRDEAILFDEKLQCCPAFVFETQNNQQAGEHCSNPADHSTSRHHGFTWRDAKWPWC
;
A
#
# COMPACT_ATOMS: atom_id res chain seq x y z
N MET A 1 -24.04 -20.03 -0.62
CA MET A 1 -23.66 -19.46 -1.93
C MET A 1 -22.26 -18.85 -1.89
N GLU A 2 -21.93 -18.02 -0.90
CA GLU A 2 -20.62 -17.35 -0.81
C GLU A 2 -19.42 -18.31 -0.61
N LEU A 3 -19.53 -19.33 0.24
CA LEU A 3 -18.43 -20.29 0.46
C LEU A 3 -18.09 -21.09 -0.82
N VAL A 4 -19.11 -21.52 -1.55
CA VAL A 4 -18.94 -22.26 -2.81
C VAL A 4 -18.30 -21.36 -3.86
N TYR A 5 -18.76 -20.11 -3.98
CA TYR A 5 -18.16 -19.13 -4.89
C TYR A 5 -16.70 -18.83 -4.55
N LEU A 6 -16.37 -18.69 -3.26
CA LEU A 6 -15.00 -18.52 -2.78
C LEU A 6 -14.12 -19.73 -3.14
N LEU A 7 -14.60 -20.95 -2.89
CA LEU A 7 -13.86 -22.17 -3.23
C LEU A 7 -13.65 -22.30 -4.74
N CYS A 8 -14.68 -22.03 -5.55
CA CYS A 8 -14.57 -22.02 -7.01
C CYS A 8 -13.56 -20.97 -7.50
N SER A 9 -13.55 -19.79 -6.89
CA SER A 9 -12.58 -18.74 -7.18
C SER A 9 -11.16 -19.18 -6.86
N ILE A 10 -10.91 -19.72 -5.66
CA ILE A 10 -9.60 -20.23 -5.26
C ILE A 10 -9.12 -21.32 -6.23
N LEU A 11 -10.01 -22.26 -6.61
CA LEU A 11 -9.69 -23.33 -7.56
C LEU A 11 -9.38 -22.77 -8.95
N SER A 12 -10.20 -21.85 -9.46
CA SER A 12 -10.02 -21.21 -10.76
C SER A 12 -8.70 -20.44 -10.83
N THR A 13 -8.41 -19.64 -9.81
CA THR A 13 -7.16 -18.90 -9.66
C THR A 13 -5.96 -19.84 -9.58
N SER A 14 -6.04 -20.91 -8.77
CA SER A 14 -4.97 -21.89 -8.64
C SER A 14 -4.68 -22.60 -9.97
N PHE A 15 -5.73 -22.96 -10.71
CA PHE A 15 -5.61 -23.55 -12.04
C PHE A 15 -4.96 -22.56 -13.01
N THR A 16 -5.48 -21.34 -13.09
CA THR A 16 -4.95 -20.28 -13.97
C THR A 16 -3.47 -20.01 -13.70
N SER A 17 -3.09 -19.86 -12.42
CA SER A 17 -1.70 -19.66 -12.01
C SER A 17 -0.80 -20.83 -12.32
N PHE A 18 -1.29 -22.07 -12.23
CA PHE A 18 -0.54 -23.26 -12.59
C PHE A 18 -0.18 -23.26 -14.09
N PHE A 19 -1.16 -23.05 -14.98
CA PHE A 19 -0.90 -23.04 -16.43
C PHE A 19 -0.04 -21.86 -16.86
N LEU A 20 -0.26 -20.67 -16.31
CA LEU A 20 0.56 -19.49 -16.61
C LEU A 20 2.01 -19.66 -16.10
N SER A 21 2.20 -20.31 -14.96
CA SER A 21 3.54 -20.67 -14.47
C SER A 21 4.23 -21.68 -15.39
N LEU A 22 3.51 -22.70 -15.84
CA LEU A 22 4.05 -23.68 -16.79
C LEU A 22 4.44 -23.01 -18.12
N LEU A 23 3.60 -22.10 -18.62
CA LEU A 23 3.87 -21.31 -19.82
C LEU A 23 5.12 -20.42 -19.65
N LEU A 24 5.27 -19.78 -18.48
CA LEU A 24 6.44 -18.96 -18.17
C LEU A 24 7.73 -19.80 -18.20
N LEU A 25 7.73 -20.96 -17.54
CA LEU A 25 8.86 -21.89 -17.54
C LEU A 25 9.15 -22.43 -18.95
N PHE A 26 8.12 -22.71 -19.75
CA PHE A 26 8.28 -23.13 -21.13
C PHE A 26 8.89 -22.03 -22.01
N ARG A 27 8.49 -20.76 -21.83
CA ARG A 27 9.11 -19.62 -22.52
C ARG A 27 10.58 -19.45 -22.14
N LEU A 28 10.93 -19.66 -20.87
CA LEU A 28 12.32 -19.62 -20.41
C LEU A 28 13.14 -20.74 -21.04
N LEU A 29 12.61 -21.96 -21.12
CA LEU A 29 13.26 -23.09 -21.78
C LEU A 29 13.49 -22.81 -23.27
N LEU A 30 12.48 -22.28 -23.97
CA LEU A 30 12.59 -21.90 -25.38
C LEU A 30 13.68 -20.84 -25.62
N ARG A 31 13.76 -19.82 -24.75
CA ARG A 31 14.84 -18.82 -24.81
C ARG A 31 16.21 -19.44 -24.59
N GLN A 32 16.36 -20.36 -23.65
CA GLN A 32 17.61 -21.09 -23.42
C GLN A 32 18.02 -21.96 -24.61
N LEU A 33 17.03 -22.52 -25.32
CA LEU A 33 17.23 -23.29 -26.55
C LEU A 33 17.45 -22.41 -27.81
N GLY A 34 17.55 -21.09 -27.66
CA GLY A 34 17.83 -20.16 -28.75
C GLY A 34 16.61 -19.74 -29.58
N PHE A 35 15.39 -20.17 -29.21
CA PHE A 35 14.17 -19.71 -29.85
C PHE A 35 13.78 -18.33 -29.30
N ARG A 36 13.93 -17.29 -30.13
CA ARG A 36 13.37 -15.97 -29.85
C ARG A 36 11.90 -15.96 -30.26
N PHE A 37 11.02 -16.07 -29.27
CA PHE A 37 9.64 -15.64 -29.45
C PHE A 37 9.59 -14.15 -29.15
N ASP A 38 9.47 -13.34 -30.19
CA ASP A 38 9.10 -11.93 -30.01
C ASP A 38 7.73 -11.93 -29.34
N ALA A 39 7.70 -11.55 -28.07
CA ALA A 39 6.46 -11.26 -27.40
C ALA A 39 5.83 -10.08 -28.15
N ALA A 40 4.74 -10.34 -28.87
CA ALA A 40 3.91 -9.29 -29.43
C ALA A 40 3.52 -8.32 -28.29
N GLY A 41 4.13 -7.13 -28.27
CA GLY A 41 3.81 -6.07 -27.33
C GLY A 41 4.93 -5.45 -26.51
N ALA A 42 6.21 -5.67 -26.81
CA ALA A 42 7.30 -4.87 -26.23
C ALA A 42 8.04 -4.12 -27.34
N ALA A 43 7.46 -3.02 -27.80
CA ALA A 43 8.18 -2.02 -28.56
C ALA A 43 9.27 -1.44 -27.64
N ALA A 44 10.50 -1.89 -27.80
CA ALA A 44 11.67 -1.28 -27.22
C ALA A 44 11.88 0.07 -27.93
N GLY A 45 11.26 1.12 -27.37
CA GLY A 45 11.71 2.48 -27.58
C GLY A 45 12.88 2.74 -26.63
N GLU A 46 13.99 3.25 -27.16
CA GLU A 46 15.05 3.86 -26.36
C GLU A 46 14.45 4.98 -25.50
N GLY A 47 14.34 4.75 -24.20
CA GLY A 47 13.80 5.70 -23.23
C GLY A 47 14.16 5.23 -21.82
N GLU A 48 14.56 6.16 -20.96
CA GLU A 48 14.88 5.94 -19.54
C GLU A 48 13.97 4.89 -18.90
N ASP A 49 14.55 3.92 -18.17
CA ASP A 49 13.83 2.86 -17.45
C ASP A 49 12.69 3.45 -16.62
N THR A 50 11.46 3.37 -17.13
CA THR A 50 10.23 3.86 -16.46
C THR A 50 9.90 3.06 -15.20
N VAL A 51 10.56 1.92 -15.02
CA VAL A 51 10.37 1.00 -13.90
C VAL A 51 11.71 0.67 -13.28
N SER A 52 11.84 1.01 -11.99
CA SER A 52 12.94 0.54 -11.15
C SER A 52 12.47 -0.61 -10.27
N LEU A 53 13.29 -1.64 -10.10
CA LEU A 53 12.94 -2.81 -9.28
C LEU A 53 13.58 -2.70 -7.90
N TYR A 54 12.83 -3.11 -6.89
CA TYR A 54 13.30 -3.19 -5.51
C TYR A 54 13.10 -4.60 -4.96
N GLU A 55 14.14 -5.13 -4.31
CA GLU A 55 14.07 -6.36 -3.54
C GLU A 55 14.36 -6.05 -2.07
N GLY A 56 13.55 -6.62 -1.18
CA GLY A 56 13.57 -6.23 0.22
C GLY A 56 12.93 -7.23 1.16
N THR A 57 12.74 -6.80 2.39
CA THR A 57 12.12 -7.57 3.46
C THR A 57 11.09 -6.71 4.17
N VAL A 58 9.91 -7.27 4.42
CA VAL A 58 8.93 -6.71 5.36
C VAL A 58 9.12 -7.40 6.70
N TRP A 59 9.16 -6.62 7.76
CA TRP A 59 9.17 -7.09 9.15
C TRP A 59 7.92 -6.59 9.85
N HIS A 60 7.20 -7.50 10.50
CA HIS A 60 6.09 -7.17 11.39
C HIS A 60 6.48 -7.53 12.83
N GLU A 61 6.14 -6.64 13.74
CA GLU A 61 6.26 -6.87 15.18
C GLU A 61 4.96 -6.48 15.87
N ARG A 62 4.40 -7.43 16.62
CA ARG A 62 3.36 -7.20 17.61
C ARG A 62 3.94 -7.44 18.99
N ARG A 63 3.87 -6.44 19.86
CA ARG A 63 4.40 -6.47 21.23
C ARG A 63 3.36 -6.88 22.28
N ARG A 64 2.07 -6.53 22.07
CA ARG A 64 0.98 -6.79 23.03
C ARG A 64 -0.33 -7.20 22.34
N PRO A 65 -1.27 -7.86 23.04
CA PRO A 65 -1.10 -8.48 24.36
C PRO A 65 -0.22 -9.74 24.30
N VAL A 66 -0.18 -10.42 23.16
CA VAL A 66 0.70 -11.56 22.89
C VAL A 66 1.78 -11.13 21.89
N HIS A 67 3.04 -11.41 22.22
CA HIS A 67 4.16 -11.11 21.33
C HIS A 67 4.17 -12.03 20.10
N HIS A 68 4.32 -11.44 18.93
CA HIS A 68 4.44 -12.16 17.66
C HIS A 68 5.19 -11.29 16.66
N SER A 69 6.27 -11.82 16.07
CA SER A 69 7.06 -11.13 15.06
C SER A 69 7.46 -12.09 13.94
N PHE A 70 7.55 -11.57 12.73
CA PHE A 70 7.96 -12.33 11.56
C PHE A 70 8.46 -11.41 10.45
N ARG A 71 9.31 -11.95 9.58
CA ARG A 71 9.81 -11.26 8.38
C ARG A 71 9.64 -12.12 7.14
N TYR A 72 9.45 -11.49 5.99
CA TYR A 72 9.34 -12.18 4.71
C TYR A 72 9.92 -11.34 3.58
N PRO A 73 10.52 -11.98 2.55
CA PRO A 73 11.07 -11.26 1.41
C PRO A 73 9.94 -10.72 0.54
N VAL A 74 10.20 -9.57 -0.07
CA VAL A 74 9.27 -8.91 -1.00
C VAL A 74 10.00 -8.29 -2.18
N ARG A 75 9.27 -8.14 -3.28
CA ARG A 75 9.72 -7.47 -4.48
C ARG A 75 8.69 -6.46 -4.89
N TYR A 76 9.14 -5.26 -5.23
CA TYR A 76 8.30 -4.14 -5.64
C TYR A 76 8.77 -3.56 -6.96
N ALA A 77 7.82 -3.11 -7.78
CA ALA A 77 8.06 -2.25 -8.92
C ALA A 77 7.86 -0.80 -8.47
N HIS A 78 8.81 0.07 -8.81
CA HIS A 78 8.74 1.51 -8.63
C HIS A 78 8.62 2.16 -10.01
N ILE A 79 7.40 2.58 -10.34
CA ILE A 79 6.97 2.96 -11.68
C ILE A 79 6.81 4.48 -11.73
N ASP A 80 7.44 5.14 -12.70
CA ASP A 80 7.15 6.53 -13.06
C ASP A 80 5.79 6.58 -13.77
N LEU A 81 4.76 7.10 -13.09
CA LEU A 81 3.40 7.14 -13.63
C LEU A 81 3.22 8.16 -14.75
N ASP A 82 4.11 9.15 -14.86
CA ASP A 82 4.05 10.19 -15.90
C ASP A 82 4.69 9.74 -17.20
N ARG A 83 5.73 8.91 -17.11
CA ARG A 83 6.47 8.39 -18.27
C ARG A 83 6.03 6.99 -18.69
N SER A 84 5.30 6.26 -17.84
CA SER A 84 4.81 4.92 -18.15
C SER A 84 3.78 4.94 -19.29
N SER A 85 4.03 4.18 -20.35
CA SER A 85 3.10 4.01 -21.46
C SER A 85 1.87 3.17 -21.12
N ASN A 86 2.04 2.20 -20.20
CA ASN A 86 0.97 1.29 -19.75
C ASN A 86 0.90 1.27 -18.21
N PRO A 87 0.44 2.37 -17.58
CA PRO A 87 0.32 2.41 -16.12
C PRO A 87 -0.69 1.35 -15.64
N PRO A 88 -0.48 0.78 -14.44
CA PRO A 88 -1.43 -0.18 -13.86
C PRO A 88 -2.85 0.40 -13.75
N SER A 89 -3.84 -0.26 -14.35
CA SER A 89 -5.21 0.27 -14.49
C SER A 89 -6.06 0.24 -13.20
N ASP A 90 -5.64 -0.51 -12.18
CA ASP A 90 -6.33 -0.59 -10.89
C ASP A 90 -5.76 0.38 -9.84
N HIS A 91 -4.84 1.26 -10.25
CA HIS A 91 -4.16 2.24 -9.42
C HIS A 91 -4.54 3.67 -9.82
N PHE A 92 -4.28 4.64 -8.95
CA PHE A 92 -4.41 6.06 -9.31
C PHE A 92 -3.53 6.42 -10.51
N SER A 93 -4.07 7.25 -11.40
CA SER A 93 -3.26 7.95 -12.41
C SER A 93 -2.37 9.01 -11.75
N ALA A 94 -1.29 9.43 -12.43
CA ALA A 94 -0.46 10.53 -11.94
C ALA A 94 -1.27 11.82 -11.67
N HIS A 95 -2.24 12.14 -12.54
CA HIS A 95 -3.14 13.27 -12.37
C HIS A 95 -4.02 13.15 -11.12
N GLU A 96 -4.60 11.97 -10.88
CA GLU A 96 -5.44 11.74 -9.71
C GLU A 96 -4.63 11.81 -8.41
N ALA A 97 -3.42 11.22 -8.39
CA ALA A 97 -2.51 11.30 -7.26
C ALA A 97 -2.15 12.77 -6.94
N ARG A 98 -1.78 13.58 -7.95
CA ARG A 98 -1.53 15.03 -7.77
C ARG A 98 -2.72 15.78 -7.20
N ARG A 99 -3.93 15.49 -7.70
CA ARG A 99 -5.16 16.13 -7.21
C ARG A 99 -5.41 15.81 -5.73
N ILE A 100 -5.11 14.58 -5.30
CA ILE A 100 -5.27 14.16 -3.90
C ILE A 100 -4.18 14.77 -3.02
N SER A 101 -2.91 14.78 -3.47
CA SER A 101 -1.79 15.28 -2.69
C SER A 101 -1.62 16.80 -2.71
N GLY A 102 -2.22 17.50 -3.67
CA GLY A 102 -2.03 18.93 -3.90
C GLY A 102 -0.65 19.27 -4.46
N THR A 103 0.02 18.32 -5.11
CA THR A 103 1.41 18.48 -5.60
C THR A 103 1.47 18.71 -7.12
N THR A 104 2.57 19.30 -7.60
CA THR A 104 2.71 19.71 -9.02
C THR A 104 3.71 18.90 -9.84
N GLY A 105 4.60 18.16 -9.19
CA GLY A 105 5.71 17.44 -9.81
C GLY A 105 5.41 15.98 -10.19
N PRO A 106 6.44 15.18 -10.52
CA PRO A 106 6.27 13.79 -10.93
C PRO A 106 5.67 12.90 -9.84
N VAL A 107 5.01 11.82 -10.26
CA VAL A 107 4.42 10.83 -9.34
C VAL A 107 4.97 9.44 -9.63
N PHE A 108 5.49 8.79 -8.59
CA PHE A 108 5.98 7.42 -8.68
C PHE A 108 5.13 6.46 -7.85
N LEU A 109 4.88 5.27 -8.38
CA LEU A 109 4.12 4.20 -7.73
C LEU A 109 5.04 3.06 -7.32
N LEU A 110 5.10 2.76 -6.03
CA LEU A 110 5.67 1.53 -5.50
C LEU A 110 4.55 0.51 -5.25
N THR A 111 4.56 -0.59 -6.01
CA THR A 111 3.49 -1.60 -5.98
C THR A 111 4.04 -3.01 -6.22
N ILE A 112 3.28 -4.05 -5.83
CA ILE A 112 3.55 -5.44 -6.24
C ILE A 112 2.69 -5.70 -7.49
N PRO A 113 3.28 -5.90 -8.68
CA PRO A 113 2.52 -6.19 -9.89
C PRO A 113 1.78 -7.54 -9.81
N PRO A 114 0.71 -7.72 -10.61
CA PRO A 114 0.11 -9.02 -10.86
C PRO A 114 1.15 -10.06 -11.30
N SER A 115 0.96 -11.31 -10.90
CA SER A 115 1.80 -12.42 -11.37
C SER A 115 0.95 -13.66 -11.61
N VAL A 116 1.17 -14.31 -12.75
CA VAL A 116 0.53 -15.57 -13.16
C VAL A 116 -0.98 -15.60 -12.84
N GLY A 117 -1.69 -14.53 -13.21
CA GLY A 117 -3.15 -14.43 -13.10
C GLY A 117 -3.70 -14.15 -11.69
N TYR A 118 -2.87 -13.66 -10.76
CA TYR A 118 -3.26 -13.39 -9.37
C TYR A 118 -2.73 -12.03 -8.88
N VAL A 119 -3.49 -11.36 -7.98
CA VAL A 119 -3.23 -9.99 -7.53
C VAL A 119 -3.45 -9.84 -6.03
N GLN A 120 -2.40 -10.06 -5.26
CA GLN A 120 -2.35 -9.74 -3.85
C GLN A 120 -1.29 -8.65 -3.59
N ASN A 121 -1.76 -7.45 -3.27
CA ASN A 121 -0.90 -6.34 -2.89
C ASN A 121 -1.50 -5.56 -1.69
N PRO A 122 -1.01 -5.81 -0.46
CA PRO A 122 -1.57 -5.20 0.73
C PRO A 122 -1.26 -3.70 0.88
N LEU A 123 -0.18 -3.21 0.26
CA LEU A 123 0.27 -1.82 0.37
C LEU A 123 0.91 -1.33 -0.93
N SER A 124 0.35 -0.26 -1.49
CA SER A 124 0.97 0.55 -2.53
C SER A 124 1.32 1.93 -2.01
N LEU A 125 2.43 2.50 -2.46
CA LEU A 125 2.85 3.85 -2.08
C LEU A 125 3.00 4.73 -3.31
N TYR A 126 2.38 5.90 -3.27
CA TYR A 126 2.58 6.95 -4.25
C TYR A 126 3.51 8.00 -3.66
N TYR A 127 4.60 8.29 -4.37
CA TYR A 127 5.55 9.34 -4.02
C TYR A 127 5.23 10.56 -4.88
N CYS A 128 4.68 11.60 -4.26
CA CYS A 128 4.22 12.80 -4.93
C CYS A 128 5.21 13.94 -4.70
N TYR A 129 5.87 14.37 -5.77
CA TYR A 129 6.86 15.43 -5.74
C TYR A 129 6.24 16.78 -6.07
N ASP A 130 6.85 17.85 -5.58
CA ASP A 130 6.66 19.20 -6.09
C ASP A 130 7.84 19.59 -6.98
N THR A 131 7.54 20.39 -8.01
CA THR A 131 8.54 20.98 -8.88
C THR A 131 8.66 22.46 -8.56
N GLU A 132 9.79 22.85 -7.97
CA GLU A 132 10.17 24.26 -7.79
C GLU A 132 11.40 24.54 -8.66
N GLY A 133 11.18 25.16 -9.82
CA GLY A 133 12.21 25.34 -10.83
C GLY A 133 12.71 24.01 -11.38
N SER A 134 13.99 23.68 -11.15
CA SER A 134 14.60 22.41 -11.55
C SER A 134 14.72 21.38 -10.42
N LEU A 135 14.31 21.72 -9.20
CA LEU A 135 14.39 20.83 -8.05
C LEU A 135 13.10 20.04 -7.88
N GLN A 136 13.24 18.73 -7.67
CA GLN A 136 12.14 17.84 -7.32
C GLN A 136 12.25 17.48 -5.85
N ASN A 137 11.27 17.89 -5.05
CA ASN A 137 11.23 17.61 -3.63
C ASN A 137 10.04 16.72 -3.30
N LEU A 138 10.28 15.61 -2.61
CA LEU A 138 9.21 14.72 -2.15
C LEU A 138 8.38 15.46 -1.09
N LYS A 139 7.15 15.84 -1.45
CA LYS A 139 6.29 16.64 -0.56
C LYS A 139 5.31 15.79 0.22
N LYS A 140 4.63 14.87 -0.48
CA LYS A 140 3.55 14.06 0.07
C LYS A 140 3.69 12.62 -0.40
N CYS A 141 3.14 11.71 0.39
CA CYS A 141 2.99 10.31 0.03
C CYS A 141 1.55 9.87 0.22
N ILE A 142 1.10 8.93 -0.60
CA ILE A 142 -0.21 8.28 -0.44
C ILE A 142 0.04 6.79 -0.18
N ALA A 143 -0.39 6.28 0.97
CA ALA A 143 -0.40 4.87 1.28
C ALA A 143 -1.77 4.27 0.96
N GLU A 144 -1.83 3.48 -0.10
CA GLU A 144 -3.02 2.75 -0.47
C GLU A 144 -2.97 1.32 0.08
N VAL A 145 -3.89 1.03 1.00
CA VAL A 145 -4.00 -0.27 1.67
C VAL A 145 -5.20 -1.02 1.11
N THR A 146 -4.97 -2.23 0.61
CA THR A 146 -6.04 -3.16 0.23
C THR A 146 -6.29 -4.12 1.38
N ASN A 147 -7.51 -4.10 1.92
CA ASN A 147 -7.95 -4.88 3.04
C ASN A 147 -8.36 -6.30 2.60
N THR A 148 -7.50 -7.27 2.86
CA THR A 148 -7.80 -8.68 2.65
C THR A 148 -8.26 -9.29 3.98
N PRO A 149 -9.42 -9.97 4.06
CA PRO A 149 -10.27 -10.45 2.98
C PRO A 149 -11.51 -9.59 2.68
N TRP A 150 -11.67 -8.40 3.27
CA TRP A 150 -12.94 -7.66 3.21
C TRP A 150 -13.16 -6.82 1.95
N GLY A 151 -12.17 -6.72 1.07
CA GLY A 151 -12.30 -6.07 -0.24
C GLY A 151 -12.46 -4.56 -0.16
N GLU A 152 -11.97 -3.94 0.91
CA GLU A 152 -11.94 -2.48 1.05
C GLU A 152 -10.58 -1.95 0.64
N ARG A 153 -10.52 -0.76 0.08
CA ARG A 153 -9.26 -0.09 -0.24
C ARG A 153 -9.29 1.31 0.34
N VAL A 154 -8.27 1.65 1.13
CA VAL A 154 -8.18 2.96 1.79
C VAL A 154 -6.84 3.60 1.45
N SER A 155 -6.90 4.82 0.95
CA SER A 155 -5.72 5.64 0.69
C SER A 155 -5.52 6.59 1.85
N PHE A 156 -4.32 6.67 2.41
CA PHE A 156 -3.92 7.60 3.47
C PHE A 156 -2.93 8.61 2.91
N LEU A 157 -3.19 9.90 3.05
CA LEU A 157 -2.27 10.97 2.67
C LEU A 157 -1.39 11.31 3.88
N PHE A 158 -0.06 11.34 3.68
CA PHE A 158 0.88 11.61 4.77
C PHE A 158 2.15 12.34 4.29
N ASN A 159 2.82 13.03 5.21
CA ASN A 159 4.15 13.59 5.00
C ASN A 159 5.25 12.51 5.16
N PRO A 160 6.28 12.46 4.30
CA PRO A 160 7.29 11.39 4.32
C PRO A 160 8.10 11.34 5.62
N ASN A 161 8.42 12.49 6.23
CA ASN A 161 9.31 12.59 7.39
C ASN A 161 8.73 11.96 8.66
N SER A 162 7.42 12.09 8.85
CA SER A 162 6.58 11.44 9.85
C SER A 162 5.20 12.11 9.77
N ASP A 163 4.12 11.34 9.78
CA ASP A 163 2.78 11.87 9.94
C ASP A 163 1.91 10.95 10.79
N VAL A 164 0.92 11.53 11.45
CA VAL A 164 -0.07 10.79 12.23
C VAL A 164 -1.40 10.85 11.51
N VAL A 165 -1.92 9.68 11.12
CA VAL A 165 -3.17 9.56 10.37
C VAL A 165 -4.17 8.71 11.15
N ALA A 166 -5.44 9.08 11.09
CA ALA A 166 -6.51 8.32 11.71
C ALA A 166 -6.56 6.88 11.16
N LYS A 167 -6.71 5.91 12.07
CA LYS A 167 -6.88 4.52 11.70
C LYS A 167 -8.33 4.28 11.30
N SER A 168 -8.59 4.43 10.01
CA SER A 168 -9.94 4.22 9.45
C SER A 168 -10.19 2.78 8.99
N LEU A 169 -9.18 1.92 8.90
CA LEU A 169 -9.30 0.58 8.32
C LEU A 169 -9.08 -0.55 9.33
N HIS A 170 -9.98 -1.55 9.35
CA HIS A 170 -9.82 -2.77 10.14
C HIS A 170 -8.93 -3.77 9.39
N VAL A 171 -7.62 -3.55 9.47
CA VAL A 171 -6.62 -4.28 8.66
C VAL A 171 -6.29 -5.69 9.14
N SER A 172 -6.77 -6.11 10.31
CA SER A 172 -6.51 -7.46 10.82
C SER A 172 -7.58 -7.87 11.84
N PRO A 173 -8.08 -9.12 11.80
CA PRO A 173 -9.03 -9.63 12.80
C PRO A 173 -8.45 -9.69 14.22
N PHE A 174 -7.14 -9.47 14.40
CA PHE A 174 -6.49 -9.50 15.71
C PHE A 174 -6.15 -8.09 16.22
N MET A 175 -6.67 -7.05 15.58
CA MET A 175 -6.39 -5.65 15.89
C MET A 175 -7.67 -4.84 15.81
N ASP A 176 -8.05 -4.19 16.91
CA ASP A 176 -9.22 -3.31 16.95
C ASP A 176 -9.06 -2.07 16.06
N MET A 177 -10.09 -1.22 16.02
CA MET A 177 -10.08 0.03 15.26
C MET A 177 -9.42 1.20 16.00
N LEU A 178 -8.97 1.00 17.23
CA LEU A 178 -8.50 2.09 18.07
C LEU A 178 -7.05 2.48 17.73
N GLY A 179 -6.74 3.73 18.04
CA GLY A 179 -5.42 4.33 17.88
C GLY A 179 -5.23 5.02 16.54
N ASN A 180 -4.00 5.47 16.30
CA ASN A 180 -3.62 6.21 15.10
C ASN A 180 -2.44 5.52 14.42
N TRP A 181 -2.35 5.66 13.11
CA TRP A 181 -1.18 5.26 12.35
C TRP A 181 -0.12 6.35 12.43
N THR A 182 1.13 5.96 12.66
CA THR A 182 2.29 6.79 12.37
C THR A 182 2.99 6.20 11.16
N MET A 183 3.12 6.99 10.09
CA MET A 183 3.72 6.55 8.84
C MET A 183 4.96 7.39 8.53
N LYS A 184 6.01 6.72 8.04
CA LYS A 184 7.27 7.35 7.65
C LYS A 184 7.87 6.63 6.45
N THR A 185 8.43 7.39 5.51
CA THR A 185 9.17 6.86 4.36
C THR A 185 10.29 7.81 3.96
N ASN A 186 11.28 7.32 3.22
CA ASN A 186 12.26 8.19 2.56
C ASN A 186 11.94 8.42 1.09
N THR A 187 12.62 9.41 0.51
CA THR A 187 12.75 9.52 -0.93
C THR A 187 13.41 8.25 -1.49
N PRO A 188 12.75 7.52 -2.41
CA PRO A 188 13.31 6.32 -3.02
C PRO A 188 14.61 6.60 -3.76
N GLY A 189 15.70 5.94 -3.36
CA GLY A 189 17.02 6.01 -4.00
C GLY A 189 17.58 4.62 -4.26
N ASP A 190 18.80 4.34 -3.79
CA ASP A 190 19.33 2.97 -3.76
C ASP A 190 18.70 2.13 -2.65
N ASN A 191 18.26 2.79 -1.57
CA ASN A 191 17.57 2.17 -0.46
C ASN A 191 16.20 2.83 -0.29
N LEU A 192 15.22 2.00 0.06
CA LEU A 192 13.85 2.40 0.35
C LEU A 192 13.46 1.80 1.69
N PHE A 193 12.92 2.63 2.57
CA PHE A 193 12.34 2.18 3.82
C PHE A 193 10.96 2.79 4.04
N VAL A 194 10.06 2.00 4.61
CA VAL A 194 8.73 2.43 5.03
C VAL A 194 8.51 1.90 6.42
N THR A 195 8.01 2.73 7.33
CA THR A 195 7.62 2.30 8.68
C THR A 195 6.19 2.74 8.94
N ILE A 196 5.39 1.81 9.43
CA ILE A 196 4.01 2.02 9.84
C ILE A 196 3.88 1.46 11.25
N SER A 197 3.51 2.28 12.22
CA SER A 197 3.24 1.84 13.59
C SER A 197 1.87 2.32 14.05
N VAL A 198 1.27 1.60 14.99
CA VAL A 198 0.00 2.01 15.61
C VAL A 198 0.25 2.47 17.03
N ASN A 199 -0.20 3.69 17.35
CA ASN A 199 -0.22 4.16 18.73
C ASN A 199 -1.63 3.97 19.31
N HIS A 200 -1.77 3.00 20.22
CA HIS A 200 -3.04 2.63 20.82
C HIS A 200 -3.22 3.26 22.21
N PRO A 201 -4.38 3.85 22.53
CA PRO A 201 -4.60 4.58 23.79
C PRO A 201 -4.30 3.75 25.05
N LYS A 202 -4.59 2.44 25.01
CA LYS A 202 -4.34 1.51 26.14
C LYS A 202 -2.99 0.78 26.08
N HIS A 203 -2.45 0.58 24.88
CA HIS A 203 -1.34 -0.37 24.68
C HIS A 203 -0.05 0.30 24.23
N GLY A 204 -0.09 1.60 23.93
CA GLY A 204 1.00 2.35 23.33
C GLY A 204 1.30 1.85 21.92
N GLU A 205 2.57 1.97 21.52
CA GLU A 205 3.07 1.44 20.26
C GLU A 205 3.22 -0.09 20.32
N TYR A 206 2.10 -0.78 20.12
CA TYR A 206 2.04 -2.24 20.29
C TYR A 206 2.23 -3.03 19.00
N PHE A 207 2.15 -2.38 17.84
CA PHE A 207 2.39 -3.01 16.55
C PHE A 207 3.15 -2.06 15.62
N SER A 208 4.10 -2.63 14.89
CA SER A 208 4.87 -1.96 13.84
C SER A 208 5.09 -2.90 12.66
N ALA A 209 5.15 -2.30 11.48
CA ALA A 209 5.54 -2.94 10.23
C ALA A 209 6.58 -2.06 9.54
N SER A 210 7.67 -2.67 9.08
CA SER A 210 8.73 -1.96 8.35
C SER A 210 9.09 -2.70 7.06
N LEU A 211 9.11 -1.98 5.94
CA LEU A 211 9.70 -2.42 4.68
C LEU A 211 11.12 -1.85 4.60
N MET A 212 12.09 -2.70 4.28
CA MET A 212 13.43 -2.29 3.88
C MET A 212 13.76 -2.95 2.55
N ALA A 213 14.03 -2.16 1.52
CA ALA A 213 14.31 -2.65 0.18
C ALA A 213 15.49 -1.93 -0.46
N LYS A 214 16.18 -2.63 -1.35
CA LYS A 214 17.28 -2.10 -2.15
C LYS A 214 16.91 -2.14 -3.63
N ARG A 215 17.34 -1.11 -4.35
CA ARG A 215 17.21 -1.06 -5.81
C ARG A 215 18.05 -2.17 -6.44
N VAL A 216 17.44 -2.92 -7.35
CA VAL A 216 18.13 -3.92 -8.17
C VAL A 216 18.85 -3.17 -9.30
N SER A 217 20.13 -3.48 -9.50
CA SER A 217 20.95 -2.84 -10.53
C SER A 217 20.47 -3.21 -11.94
N SER A 218 20.22 -2.21 -12.80
CA SER A 218 19.79 -2.37 -14.20
C SER A 218 20.83 -3.03 -15.15
N SER A 219 21.95 -3.55 -14.65
CA SER A 219 23.01 -4.13 -15.49
C SER A 219 22.61 -5.39 -16.26
N THR A 220 21.45 -5.97 -15.95
CA THR A 220 20.91 -7.16 -16.60
C THR A 220 19.47 -6.89 -16.98
N HIS A 221 19.10 -7.16 -18.24
CA HIS A 221 17.69 -7.22 -18.66
C HIS A 221 16.94 -8.18 -17.75
N THR A 222 16.26 -7.64 -16.73
CA THR A 222 15.56 -8.44 -15.74
C THR A 222 14.19 -8.75 -16.33
N ASP A 223 13.92 -10.04 -16.53
CA ASP A 223 12.59 -10.49 -16.93
C ASP A 223 11.62 -10.22 -15.77
N LEU A 224 10.73 -9.24 -15.94
CA LEU A 224 9.76 -8.83 -14.93
C LEU A 224 8.83 -9.98 -14.53
N ASP A 225 8.41 -10.82 -15.49
CA ASP A 225 7.50 -11.94 -15.23
C ASP A 225 8.17 -12.96 -14.29
N LEU A 226 9.47 -13.21 -14.52
CA LEU A 226 10.25 -14.11 -13.66
C LEU A 226 10.60 -13.47 -12.31
N PHE A 227 10.93 -12.18 -12.31
CA PHE A 227 11.27 -11.45 -11.08
C PHE A 227 10.09 -11.45 -10.08
N PHE A 228 8.87 -11.24 -10.57
CA PHE A 228 7.65 -11.25 -9.75
C PHE A 228 6.97 -12.62 -9.67
N TRP A 229 7.57 -13.69 -10.21
CA TRP A 229 6.94 -15.02 -10.27
C TRP A 229 6.46 -15.51 -8.89
N LEU A 230 5.15 -15.73 -8.78
CA LEU A 230 4.43 -16.15 -7.56
C LEU A 230 4.58 -15.19 -6.37
N MET A 231 5.05 -13.96 -6.59
CA MET A 231 5.23 -12.98 -5.53
C MET A 231 3.92 -12.64 -4.80
N PRO A 232 2.79 -12.34 -5.51
CA PRO A 232 1.52 -12.09 -4.84
C PRO A 232 0.98 -13.32 -4.09
N HIS A 233 1.14 -14.54 -4.65
CA HIS A 233 0.73 -15.78 -3.97
C HIS A 233 1.45 -15.98 -2.64
N LYS A 234 2.77 -15.73 -2.60
CA LYS A 234 3.57 -15.82 -1.37
C LYS A 234 3.07 -14.85 -0.31
N VAL A 235 2.68 -13.63 -0.72
CA VAL A 235 2.11 -12.63 0.20
C VAL A 235 0.77 -13.11 0.75
N ALA A 236 -0.13 -13.58 -0.12
CA ALA A 236 -1.45 -14.07 0.30
C ALA A 236 -1.33 -15.24 1.28
N LEU A 237 -0.55 -16.27 0.93
CA LEU A 237 -0.30 -17.42 1.79
C LEU A 237 0.33 -17.00 3.12
N GLY A 238 1.26 -16.04 3.09
CA GLY A 238 1.90 -15.48 4.28
C GLY A 238 0.90 -14.80 5.22
N ILE A 239 -0.03 -13.99 4.70
CA ILE A 239 -1.06 -13.31 5.48
C ILE A 239 -1.92 -14.33 6.23
N TYR A 240 -2.47 -15.33 5.53
CA TYR A 240 -3.32 -16.34 6.15
C TYR A 240 -2.55 -17.24 7.13
N TRP A 241 -1.29 -17.57 6.83
CA TRP A 241 -0.45 -18.37 7.72
C TRP A 241 -0.16 -17.67 9.04
N GLN A 242 0.13 -16.37 9.01
CA GLN A 242 0.38 -15.60 10.24
C GLN A 242 -0.91 -15.34 11.02
N ALA A 243 -2.03 -15.15 10.33
CA ALA A 243 -3.35 -15.10 10.96
C ALA A 243 -3.67 -16.39 11.73
N LEU A 244 -3.42 -17.56 11.12
CA LEU A 244 -3.59 -18.87 11.77
C LEU A 244 -2.69 -19.02 13.01
N LYS A 245 -1.43 -18.59 12.92
CA LYS A 245 -0.50 -18.61 14.07
C LYS A 245 -0.97 -17.71 15.22
N LEU A 246 -1.50 -16.53 14.94
CA LEU A 246 -2.05 -15.64 15.96
C LEU A 246 -3.29 -16.25 16.64
N TRP A 247 -4.16 -16.87 15.85
CA TRP A 247 -5.32 -17.60 16.37
C TRP A 247 -4.89 -18.75 17.28
N TRP A 248 -3.90 -19.56 16.87
CA TRP A 248 -3.36 -20.63 17.71
C TRP A 248 -2.73 -20.07 19.00
N LYS A 249 -2.05 -18.92 18.93
CA LYS A 249 -1.53 -18.22 20.11
C LYS A 249 -2.61 -17.64 21.04
N GLY A 250 -3.89 -17.83 20.74
CA GLY A 250 -5.00 -17.38 21.58
C GLY A 250 -5.26 -15.87 21.53
N VAL A 251 -4.81 -15.19 20.47
CA VAL A 251 -5.13 -13.76 20.29
C VAL A 251 -6.62 -13.63 19.96
N PRO A 252 -7.38 -12.77 20.67
CA PRO A 252 -8.82 -12.62 20.42
C PRO A 252 -9.12 -12.22 18.98
N PHE A 253 -10.08 -12.90 18.37
CA PHE A 253 -10.62 -12.55 17.07
C PHE A 253 -11.67 -11.45 17.24
N LEU A 254 -11.54 -10.39 16.44
CA LEU A 254 -12.44 -9.24 16.39
C LEU A 254 -13.16 -9.28 15.04
N GLN A 255 -14.50 -9.29 15.11
CA GLN A 255 -15.33 -9.25 13.91
C GLN A 255 -15.13 -7.92 13.17
N HIS A 256 -15.17 -7.95 11.85
CA HIS A 256 -15.08 -6.72 11.08
C HIS A 256 -16.30 -5.79 11.34
N PRO A 257 -16.08 -4.47 11.53
CA PRO A 257 -17.14 -3.51 11.84
C PRO A 257 -18.34 -3.55 10.90
N ARG A 258 -18.10 -3.77 9.60
CA ARG A 258 -19.14 -3.87 8.55
C ARG A 258 -20.31 -4.81 8.89
N TYR A 259 -20.10 -5.83 9.72
CA TYR A 259 -21.14 -6.81 10.05
C TYR A 259 -22.05 -6.41 11.22
N TYR A 260 -21.65 -5.44 12.05
CA TYR A 260 -22.42 -5.05 13.24
C TYR A 260 -22.62 -3.53 13.37
N ASN A 261 -21.85 -2.72 12.65
CA ASN A 261 -21.99 -1.26 12.61
C ASN A 261 -21.97 -0.79 11.15
N THR A 262 -23.12 -0.33 10.65
CA THR A 262 -23.22 0.22 9.28
C THR A 262 -22.60 1.61 9.13
N ARG A 263 -22.42 2.34 10.24
CA ARG A 263 -21.85 3.70 10.29
C ARG A 263 -20.36 3.73 10.63
N TYR A 264 -19.67 2.58 10.63
CA TYR A 264 -18.24 2.53 10.98
C TYR A 264 -17.35 3.43 10.10
N ARG A 265 -17.72 3.63 8.83
CA ARG A 265 -17.01 4.58 7.93
C ARG A 265 -17.24 6.03 8.35
N ASP A 266 -18.46 6.39 8.74
CA ASP A 266 -18.78 7.74 9.24
C ASP A 266 -18.07 8.04 10.57
N GLU A 267 -18.02 7.06 11.47
CA GLU A 267 -17.28 7.15 12.73
C GLU A 267 -15.78 7.34 12.51
N ALA A 268 -15.21 6.67 11.50
CA ALA A 268 -13.81 6.86 11.13
C ALA A 268 -13.54 8.28 10.60
N ILE A 269 -14.48 8.87 9.84
CA ILE A 269 -14.38 10.26 9.38
C ILE A 269 -14.45 11.22 10.57
N LEU A 270 -15.41 11.04 11.47
CA LEU A 270 -15.53 11.86 12.67
C LEU A 270 -14.29 11.77 13.58
N PHE A 271 -13.65 10.60 13.63
CA PHE A 271 -12.42 10.41 14.39
C PHE A 271 -11.23 11.14 13.75
N ASP A 272 -11.12 11.16 12.43
CA ASP A 272 -10.13 11.96 11.68
C ASP A 272 -10.31 13.46 11.93
N GLU A 273 -11.55 13.94 11.86
CA GLU A 273 -11.85 15.35 12.16
C GLU A 273 -11.42 15.72 13.58
N LYS A 274 -11.70 14.87 14.58
CA LYS A 274 -11.22 15.10 15.95
C LYS A 274 -9.70 15.14 16.04
N LEU A 275 -9.02 14.25 15.33
CA LEU A 275 -7.56 14.19 15.32
C LEU A 275 -6.95 15.47 14.70
N GLN A 276 -7.55 15.98 13.62
CA GLN A 276 -7.15 17.23 12.98
C GLN A 276 -7.48 18.47 13.84
N CYS A 277 -8.56 18.44 14.61
CA CYS A 277 -8.99 19.55 15.48
C CYS A 277 -8.31 19.60 16.86
N CYS A 278 -7.54 18.59 17.27
CA CYS A 278 -6.83 18.60 18.55
C CYS A 278 -5.49 19.35 18.44
N PRO A 279 -5.31 20.55 19.06
CA PRO A 279 -4.07 21.31 18.99
C PRO A 279 -2.91 20.66 19.77
N ALA A 280 -3.18 19.67 20.61
CA ALA A 280 -2.21 19.03 21.50
C ALA A 280 -1.20 18.11 20.78
N PHE A 281 -1.28 17.96 19.46
CA PHE A 281 -0.37 17.16 18.65
C PHE A 281 0.22 17.90 17.44
N VAL A 282 0.05 19.23 17.38
CA VAL A 282 0.84 20.10 16.48
C VAL A 282 2.12 20.48 17.22
N PHE A 283 3.13 19.61 17.19
CA PHE A 283 4.48 20.00 17.55
C PHE A 283 5.31 20.21 16.27
N GLU A 284 5.83 21.44 16.16
CA GLU A 284 6.78 21.95 15.17
C GLU A 284 6.27 22.17 13.75
N THR A 285 5.32 23.08 13.59
CA THR A 285 5.38 24.00 12.44
C THR A 285 4.80 25.34 12.81
N GLN A 286 5.59 26.19 13.49
CA GLN A 286 5.54 27.66 13.37
C GLN A 286 6.51 28.29 14.39
N ASN A 287 7.75 28.48 13.96
CA ASN A 287 8.48 29.69 14.34
C ASN A 287 8.33 30.67 13.17
N ASN A 288 7.13 31.24 13.01
CA ASN A 288 6.94 32.64 12.65
C ASN A 288 5.45 33.02 12.60
N GLN A 289 5.17 34.14 13.27
CA GLN A 289 4.04 35.04 13.08
C GLN A 289 2.68 34.68 13.71
N GLN A 290 2.55 35.13 14.96
CA GLN A 290 1.50 36.04 15.48
C GLN A 290 0.02 35.79 15.14
N ALA A 291 -0.69 35.38 16.20
CA ALA A 291 -1.94 35.93 16.73
C ALA A 291 -3.23 35.84 15.88
N GLY A 292 -4.22 35.14 16.45
CA GLY A 292 -5.63 35.25 16.07
C GLY A 292 -6.48 34.11 16.62
N GLU A 293 -6.94 34.22 17.87
CA GLU A 293 -8.03 33.40 18.41
C GLU A 293 -9.33 33.68 17.66
N HIS A 294 -9.86 32.69 16.94
CA HIS A 294 -11.29 32.63 16.65
C HIS A 294 -11.76 31.20 16.37
N CYS A 295 -12.42 30.59 17.35
CA CYS A 295 -13.31 29.45 17.12
C CYS A 295 -14.61 29.99 16.49
N SER A 296 -14.76 29.83 15.18
CA SER A 296 -16.00 30.17 14.47
C SER A 296 -16.98 29.00 14.49
N ASN A 297 -18.26 29.31 14.75
CA ASN A 297 -19.39 28.39 14.78
C ASN A 297 -19.64 27.63 13.46
N PRO A 298 -20.33 26.46 13.50
CA PRO A 298 -20.52 25.57 12.36
C PRO A 298 -21.80 25.92 11.60
N ALA A 299 -21.74 26.89 10.69
CA ALA A 299 -22.75 27.05 9.64
C ALA A 299 -22.10 27.80 8.49
N ASP A 300 -22.31 27.29 7.27
CA ASP A 300 -21.80 27.81 6.01
C ASP A 300 -20.27 27.80 5.82
N HIS A 301 -19.77 26.68 5.28
CA HIS A 301 -18.91 26.70 4.10
C HIS A 301 -18.73 25.26 3.58
N SER A 302 -19.17 25.01 2.35
CA SER A 302 -18.90 23.80 1.56
C SER A 302 -17.46 23.78 1.04
N THR A 303 -16.49 24.03 1.91
CA THR A 303 -15.08 23.76 1.62
C THR A 303 -14.85 22.27 1.82
N SER A 304 -14.51 21.58 0.73
CA SER A 304 -14.02 20.20 0.74
C SER A 304 -12.89 20.07 1.78
N ARG A 305 -13.21 19.62 3.00
CA ARG A 305 -12.21 19.29 4.01
C ARG A 305 -11.42 18.09 3.51
N HIS A 306 -10.12 18.26 3.33
CA HIS A 306 -9.25 17.16 2.92
C HIS A 306 -9.03 16.23 4.11
N HIS A 307 -9.79 15.13 4.13
CA HIS A 307 -9.58 14.05 5.08
C HIS A 307 -8.21 13.41 4.86
N GLY A 308 -7.61 12.91 5.94
CA GLY A 308 -6.33 12.19 5.88
C GLY A 308 -6.42 10.86 5.13
N PHE A 309 -7.63 10.41 4.78
CA PHE A 309 -7.86 9.19 4.01
C PHE A 309 -9.09 9.23 3.09
N THR A 310 -9.13 8.30 2.12
CA THR A 310 -10.25 8.11 1.19
C THR A 310 -10.55 6.62 0.98
N TRP A 311 -11.83 6.23 1.03
CA TRP A 311 -12.28 4.86 0.77
C TRP A 311 -12.59 4.62 -0.71
N ARG A 312 -12.25 3.41 -1.18
CA ARG A 312 -12.67 2.82 -2.46
C ARG A 312 -12.98 1.35 -2.22
N ASP A 313 -13.86 0.76 -3.03
CA ASP A 313 -14.06 -0.69 -2.98
C ASP A 313 -13.03 -1.37 -3.89
N ALA A 314 -12.42 -2.45 -3.41
CA ALA A 314 -11.48 -3.23 -4.21
C ALA A 314 -12.25 -4.06 -5.24
N LYS A 315 -11.75 -4.11 -6.48
CA LYS A 315 -12.34 -4.97 -7.51
C LYS A 315 -12.09 -6.43 -7.15
N TRP A 316 -13.13 -7.25 -7.26
CA TRP A 316 -13.01 -8.69 -7.10
C TRP A 316 -12.34 -9.32 -8.34
N PRO A 317 -11.47 -10.34 -8.19
CA PRO A 317 -10.97 -10.88 -6.93
C PRO A 317 -9.90 -9.94 -6.35
N TRP A 318 -10.07 -9.53 -5.08
CA TRP A 318 -9.12 -8.67 -4.36
C TRP A 318 -7.98 -9.49 -3.70
N CYS A 319 -7.78 -10.70 -4.23
CA CYS A 319 -6.82 -11.72 -3.88
C CYS A 319 -6.33 -12.27 -5.23
#